data_AF-A0A4V6DHI6-F1
#
_entry.id   AF-A0A4V6DHI6-F1
#
_cell.length_a   1.000
_cell.length_b   1.000
_cell.length_c   1.000
_cell.angle_alpha   90.00
_cell.angle_beta   90.00
_cell.angle_gamma   90.00
#
_symmetry.space_group_name_H-M   'P 1'
#
loop_
_entity.id
_entity.type
_entity.pdbx_description
1 polymer ?
#
loop_
_entity_poly.entity_id
_entity_poly.type
_entity_poly.pdbx_seq_one_letter_code
_entity_poly.pdbx_strand_id
1 'polypeptide(L)'
;MAGIMQTEIGINNGHSICLSGLFILLSSYQNIFLTISVKMVSLYNASIPMMIKYLGNLKVILKKAETHCIAKNINPEEMIKFRLIEDMRSLDYQVQSVSNTAKFLATRLALHEDTYFPDTETTFPQLEARVDATISILSEIDPPSLDGKEDAEVLMETKSLGTYRFTGYSYVIQYACPNFHFHLGSAYCILRHLGVPLTAFDYLDTQRDLFVKVEASASSASSAS
;
A
#
# COMPACT_ATOMS: atom_id res chain seq x y z
N MET A 1 34.66 -46.69 -37.59
CA MET A 1 34.16 -47.78 -36.72
C MET A 1 33.52 -47.17 -35.49
N ALA A 2 32.20 -47.17 -35.42
CA ALA A 2 31.40 -47.19 -34.19
C ALA A 2 29.95 -47.33 -34.64
N GLY A 3 29.45 -48.57 -34.58
CA GLY A 3 28.08 -48.91 -34.97
C GLY A 3 27.09 -48.56 -33.87
N ILE A 4 25.86 -48.27 -34.27
CA ILE A 4 24.71 -48.26 -33.37
C ILE A 4 23.78 -49.37 -33.86
N MET A 5 23.65 -50.39 -33.01
CA MET A 5 22.75 -51.53 -33.14
C MET A 5 21.31 -51.06 -33.34
N GLN A 6 20.67 -51.63 -34.36
CA GLN A 6 19.22 -51.69 -34.45
C GLN A 6 18.71 -52.68 -33.39
N THR A 7 17.75 -52.24 -32.57
CA THR A 7 16.78 -53.15 -31.95
C THR A 7 15.42 -52.79 -32.50
N GLU A 8 14.99 -53.60 -33.46
CA GLU A 8 13.62 -53.61 -33.98
C GLU A 8 12.67 -54.09 -32.86
N ILE A 9 11.66 -53.28 -32.55
CA ILE A 9 10.42 -53.78 -31.97
C ILE A 9 9.38 -53.61 -33.06
N GLY A 10 9.15 -54.70 -33.80
CA GLY A 10 8.05 -54.80 -34.74
C GLY A 10 6.72 -54.86 -34.00
N ILE A 11 5.88 -53.85 -34.20
CA ILE A 11 4.44 -54.01 -34.13
C ILE A 11 3.90 -53.56 -35.49
N ASN A 12 3.77 -54.56 -36.36
CA ASN A 12 3.10 -54.45 -37.64
C ASN A 12 1.59 -54.52 -37.35
N ASN A 13 0.88 -53.40 -37.49
CA ASN A 13 -0.57 -53.36 -37.70
C ASN A 13 -0.99 -51.94 -38.15
N GLY A 14 -0.85 -51.68 -39.44
CA GLY A 14 -1.82 -51.01 -40.32
C GLY A 14 -2.74 -49.88 -39.82
N HIS A 15 -2.34 -49.03 -38.88
CA HIS A 15 -3.03 -47.77 -38.60
C HIS A 15 -2.00 -46.64 -38.59
N SER A 16 -2.02 -45.83 -39.65
CA SER A 16 -1.39 -44.51 -39.63
C SER A 16 -2.15 -43.67 -38.60
N ILE A 17 -1.67 -43.66 -37.36
CA ILE A 17 -2.18 -42.76 -36.33
C ILE A 17 -1.69 -41.37 -36.75
N CYS A 18 -2.61 -40.60 -37.32
CA CYS A 18 -2.36 -39.25 -37.79
C CYS A 18 -1.86 -38.39 -36.61
N LEU A 19 -0.55 -38.12 -36.56
CA LEU A 19 0.08 -37.25 -35.56
C LEU A 19 -0.45 -35.79 -35.57
N SER A 20 -1.27 -35.42 -36.56
CA SER A 20 -1.96 -34.12 -36.58
C SER A 20 -3.07 -34.02 -35.52
N GLY A 21 -3.67 -35.13 -35.10
CA GLY A 21 -4.74 -35.13 -34.10
C GLY A 21 -4.24 -34.80 -32.68
N LEU A 22 -3.00 -35.19 -32.35
CA LEU A 22 -2.41 -34.92 -31.04
C LEU A 22 -1.96 -33.45 -30.91
N PHE A 23 -1.57 -32.82 -32.02
CA PHE A 23 -1.27 -31.38 -32.06
C PHE A 23 -2.52 -30.51 -31.92
N ILE A 24 -3.66 -30.96 -32.48
CA ILE A 24 -4.94 -30.25 -32.33
C ILE A 24 -5.48 -30.41 -30.90
N LEU A 25 -5.31 -31.55 -30.26
CA LEU A 25 -5.69 -31.73 -28.84
C LEU A 25 -4.84 -30.83 -27.92
N LEU A 26 -3.52 -30.72 -28.13
CA LEU A 26 -2.67 -29.81 -27.35
C LEU A 26 -2.95 -28.32 -27.63
N SER A 27 -3.29 -27.92 -28.86
CA SER A 27 -3.70 -26.54 -29.15
C SER A 27 -5.09 -26.20 -28.61
N SER A 28 -5.95 -27.21 -28.45
CA SER A 28 -7.26 -27.06 -27.80
C SER A 28 -7.14 -26.86 -26.29
N TYR A 29 -6.11 -27.44 -25.65
CA TYR A 29 -5.82 -27.22 -24.22
C TYR A 29 -5.14 -25.87 -23.92
N GLN A 30 -4.39 -25.29 -24.88
CA GLN A 30 -3.85 -23.93 -24.73
C GLN A 30 -4.96 -22.86 -24.70
N ASN A 31 -6.16 -23.17 -25.20
CA ASN A 31 -7.33 -22.28 -25.17
C ASN A 31 -8.32 -22.56 -24.03
N ILE A 32 -8.04 -23.56 -23.17
CA ILE A 32 -8.82 -23.88 -21.95
C ILE A 32 -8.22 -23.21 -20.70
N PHE A 33 -7.22 -22.34 -20.86
CA PHE A 33 -7.04 -21.23 -19.91
C PHE A 33 -8.17 -20.24 -20.13
N LEU A 34 -9.37 -20.65 -19.71
CA LEU A 34 -10.42 -19.74 -19.28
C LEU A 34 -9.68 -18.74 -18.39
N THR A 35 -9.61 -17.49 -18.84
CA THR A 35 -9.08 -16.37 -18.08
C THR A 35 -9.97 -16.25 -16.86
N ILE A 36 -9.71 -17.05 -15.83
CA ILE A 36 -10.07 -16.71 -14.48
C ILE A 36 -9.25 -15.46 -14.25
N SER A 37 -9.86 -14.31 -14.48
CA SER A 37 -9.37 -13.04 -13.97
C SER A 37 -9.48 -13.15 -12.46
N VAL A 38 -8.58 -13.92 -11.86
CA VAL A 38 -8.30 -13.83 -10.44
C VAL A 38 -7.74 -12.43 -10.31
N LYS A 39 -8.52 -11.54 -9.68
CA LYS A 39 -8.06 -10.22 -9.31
C LYS A 39 -7.03 -10.42 -8.20
N MET A 40 -5.82 -10.79 -8.58
CA MET A 40 -4.68 -10.79 -7.68
C MET A 40 -4.40 -9.32 -7.36
N VAL A 41 -4.42 -8.98 -6.08
CA VAL A 41 -4.08 -7.62 -5.66
C VAL A 41 -2.57 -7.46 -5.87
N SER A 42 -2.18 -6.68 -6.87
CA SER A 42 -0.76 -6.34 -7.08
C SER A 42 -0.20 -5.56 -5.89
N LEU A 43 1.12 -5.58 -5.72
CA LEU A 43 1.77 -4.78 -4.67
C LEU A 43 1.42 -3.29 -4.78
N TYR A 44 1.27 -2.76 -6.00
CA TYR A 44 0.77 -1.40 -6.22
C TYR A 44 -0.62 -1.21 -5.61
N ASN A 45 -1.60 -2.04 -6.00
CA ASN A 45 -2.99 -1.91 -5.53
C ASN A 45 -3.12 -2.15 -4.02
N ALA A 46 -2.23 -2.94 -3.43
CA ALA A 46 -2.19 -3.18 -1.99
C ALA A 46 -1.56 -2.04 -1.18
N SER A 47 -0.88 -1.08 -1.82
CA SER A 47 -0.07 -0.07 -1.11
C SER A 47 -0.28 1.36 -1.58
N ILE A 48 0.11 1.73 -2.80
CA ILE A 48 0.22 3.12 -3.26
C ILE A 48 -1.11 3.89 -3.14
N PRO A 49 -2.26 3.42 -3.69
CA PRO A 49 -3.51 4.17 -3.60
C PRO A 49 -4.00 4.31 -2.15
N MET A 50 -3.77 3.28 -1.33
CA MET A 50 -4.11 3.32 0.09
C MET A 50 -3.27 4.37 0.82
N MET A 51 -1.95 4.38 0.62
CA MET A 51 -1.06 5.36 1.26
C MET A 51 -1.42 6.79 0.86
N ILE A 52 -1.73 7.05 -0.42
CA ILE A 52 -2.22 8.35 -0.90
C ILE A 52 -3.50 8.77 -0.16
N LYS A 53 -4.51 7.88 -0.08
CA LYS A 53 -5.77 8.16 0.63
C LYS A 53 -5.52 8.52 2.09
N TYR A 54 -4.74 7.71 2.80
CA TYR A 54 -4.51 7.90 4.23
C TYR A 54 -3.55 9.07 4.54
N LEU A 55 -2.64 9.44 3.63
CA LEU A 55 -1.90 10.70 3.71
C LEU A 55 -2.83 11.90 3.57
N GLY A 56 -3.81 11.84 2.64
CA GLY A 56 -4.87 12.84 2.54
C GLY A 56 -5.68 12.97 3.84
N ASN A 57 -6.02 11.85 4.46
CA ASN A 57 -6.68 11.83 5.77
C ASN A 57 -5.80 12.47 6.87
N LEU A 58 -4.50 12.16 6.90
CA LEU A 58 -3.55 12.76 7.84
C LEU A 58 -3.51 14.29 7.69
N LYS A 59 -3.52 14.81 6.46
CA LYS A 59 -3.55 16.27 6.23
C LYS A 59 -4.80 16.91 6.84
N VAL A 60 -5.98 16.28 6.71
CA VAL A 60 -7.21 16.76 7.37
C VAL A 60 -7.09 16.72 8.89
N ILE A 61 -6.48 15.67 9.44
CA ILE A 61 -6.22 15.54 10.88
C ILE A 61 -5.30 16.67 11.37
N LEU A 62 -4.21 16.99 10.67
CA LEU A 62 -3.28 18.07 11.01
C LEU A 62 -3.98 19.44 10.97
N LYS A 63 -4.80 19.69 9.96
CA LYS A 63 -5.61 20.93 9.87
C LYS A 63 -6.56 21.11 11.04
N LYS A 64 -7.18 20.01 11.49
CA LYS A 64 -8.04 20.02 12.68
C LYS A 64 -7.25 20.30 13.95
N ALA A 65 -6.03 19.77 14.06
CA ALA A 65 -5.14 20.06 15.19
C ALA A 65 -4.72 21.53 15.22
N GLU A 66 -4.32 22.10 14.09
CA GLU A 66 -4.00 23.53 13.98
C GLU A 66 -5.19 24.41 14.38
N THR A 67 -6.37 24.11 13.84
CA THR A 67 -7.63 24.82 14.19
C THR A 67 -7.93 24.70 15.68
N HIS A 68 -7.69 23.53 16.28
CA HIS A 68 -7.89 23.31 17.71
C HIS A 68 -6.92 24.15 18.55
N CYS A 69 -5.64 24.24 18.16
CA CYS A 69 -4.68 25.09 18.84
C CYS A 69 -5.11 26.56 18.85
N ILE A 70 -5.55 27.07 17.70
CA ILE A 70 -6.07 28.44 17.57
C ILE A 70 -7.29 28.65 18.48
N ALA A 71 -8.27 27.75 18.41
CA ALA A 71 -9.53 27.86 19.16
C ALA A 71 -9.34 27.76 20.69
N LYS A 72 -8.29 27.08 21.15
CA LYS A 72 -8.01 26.85 22.58
C LYS A 72 -6.82 27.65 23.11
N ASN A 73 -6.21 28.49 22.28
CA ASN A 73 -4.99 29.23 22.60
C ASN A 73 -3.87 28.30 23.13
N ILE A 74 -3.70 27.14 22.50
CA ILE A 74 -2.64 26.17 22.79
C ILE A 74 -1.44 26.49 21.90
N ASN A 75 -0.23 26.41 22.46
CA ASN A 75 1.01 26.54 21.69
C ASN A 75 1.14 25.38 20.68
N PRO A 76 1.15 25.63 19.36
CA PRO A 76 1.28 24.58 18.35
C PRO A 76 2.57 23.76 18.48
N GLU A 77 3.67 24.40 18.87
CA GLU A 77 4.96 23.73 18.99
C GLU A 77 4.95 22.69 20.11
N GLU A 78 4.32 23.00 21.25
CA GLU A 78 4.14 22.05 22.35
C GLU A 78 3.32 20.83 21.92
N MET A 79 2.24 21.04 21.13
CA MET A 79 1.45 19.94 20.57
C MET A 79 2.27 19.09 19.59
N ILE A 80 3.08 19.71 18.73
CA ILE A 80 3.91 19.02 17.75
C ILE A 80 5.03 18.21 18.41
N LYS A 81 5.58 18.69 19.53
CA LYS A 81 6.63 18.00 20.28
C LYS A 81 6.10 17.04 21.35
N PHE A 82 4.79 16.94 21.51
CA PHE A 82 4.17 16.04 22.49
C PHE A 82 4.39 14.56 22.15
N ARG A 83 4.50 13.72 23.19
CA ARG A 83 4.68 12.26 23.15
C ARG A 83 3.65 11.60 24.06
N LEU A 84 3.10 10.46 23.65
CA LEU A 84 2.12 9.72 24.49
C LEU A 84 2.74 9.18 25.78
N ILE A 85 3.97 8.68 25.69
CA ILE A 85 4.77 8.15 26.79
C ILE A 85 6.23 8.56 26.61
N GLU A 86 7.02 8.50 27.68
CA GLU A 86 8.37 9.07 27.76
C GLU A 86 9.33 8.54 26.67
N ASP A 87 9.30 7.23 26.41
CA ASP A 87 10.18 6.56 25.44
C ASP A 87 9.64 6.58 24.00
N MET A 88 8.43 7.09 23.79
CA MET A 88 7.83 7.22 22.47
C MET A 88 8.29 8.50 21.78
N ARG A 89 8.33 8.46 20.44
CA ARG A 89 8.63 9.63 19.60
C ARG A 89 7.42 10.56 19.47
N SER A 90 7.70 11.85 19.29
CA SER A 90 6.72 12.94 19.25
C SER A 90 5.90 13.01 17.96
N LEU A 91 4.85 13.84 17.93
CA LEU A 91 3.93 13.95 16.80
C LEU A 91 4.65 14.25 15.47
N ASP A 92 5.59 15.19 15.46
CA ASP A 92 6.44 15.48 14.29
C ASP A 92 7.09 14.21 13.72
N TYR A 93 7.73 13.42 14.56
CA TYR A 93 8.36 12.17 14.15
C TYR A 93 7.34 11.16 13.62
N GLN A 94 6.14 11.09 14.20
CA GLN A 94 5.10 10.21 13.67
C GLN A 94 4.73 10.62 12.25
N VAL A 95 4.50 11.91 11.98
CA VAL A 95 4.18 12.42 10.64
C VAL A 95 5.34 12.19 9.66
N GLN A 96 6.58 12.49 10.09
CA GLN A 96 7.79 12.25 9.31
C GLN A 96 7.92 10.76 8.96
N SER A 97 7.66 9.86 9.92
CA SER A 97 7.78 8.42 9.71
C SER A 97 6.70 7.86 8.81
N VAL A 98 5.45 8.36 8.88
CA VAL A 98 4.40 8.04 7.90
C VAL A 98 4.87 8.36 6.48
N SER A 99 5.37 9.57 6.25
CA SER A 99 5.77 9.99 4.91
C SER A 99 7.08 9.35 4.44
N ASN A 100 8.05 9.13 5.33
CA ASN A 100 9.28 8.38 5.02
C ASN A 100 8.97 6.93 4.66
N THR A 101 8.05 6.26 5.37
CA THR A 101 7.65 4.88 5.06
C THR A 101 7.07 4.78 3.65
N ALA A 102 6.17 5.70 3.30
CA ALA A 102 5.56 5.71 1.98
C ALA A 102 6.57 6.05 0.86
N LYS A 103 7.39 7.09 1.07
CA LYS A 103 8.45 7.47 0.12
C LYS A 103 9.45 6.35 -0.11
N PHE A 104 9.92 5.68 0.94
CA PHE A 104 10.90 4.61 0.78
C PHE A 104 10.34 3.35 0.10
N LEU A 105 9.03 3.16 0.09
CA LEU A 105 8.41 2.13 -0.75
C LEU A 105 8.62 2.46 -2.24
N ALA A 106 8.36 3.71 -2.63
CA ALA A 106 8.59 4.19 -3.99
C ALA A 106 10.07 4.05 -4.40
N THR A 107 11.01 4.45 -3.55
CA THR A 107 12.43 4.41 -3.92
C THR A 107 13.01 3.00 -3.96
N ARG A 108 12.68 2.14 -2.97
CA ARG A 108 13.31 0.82 -2.86
C ARG A 108 12.72 -0.22 -3.80
N LEU A 109 11.43 -0.12 -4.14
CA LEU A 109 10.75 -1.14 -4.94
C LEU A 109 10.28 -0.63 -6.29
N ALA A 110 9.77 0.59 -6.39
CA ALA A 110 9.39 1.20 -7.67
C ALA A 110 10.58 1.86 -8.40
N LEU A 111 11.77 1.89 -7.78
CA LEU A 111 13.01 2.48 -8.33
C LEU A 111 12.87 3.98 -8.67
N HIS A 112 12.00 4.67 -7.93
CA HIS A 112 11.89 6.13 -8.01
C HIS A 112 13.14 6.80 -7.43
N GLU A 113 13.52 7.97 -7.96
CA GLU A 113 14.62 8.76 -7.42
C GLU A 113 14.36 9.14 -5.95
N ASP A 114 15.37 8.98 -5.07
CA ASP A 114 15.21 9.34 -3.67
C ASP A 114 15.23 10.86 -3.48
N THR A 115 14.12 11.39 -2.99
CA THR A 115 14.03 12.80 -2.60
C THR A 115 14.33 12.93 -1.11
N TYR A 116 15.42 13.58 -0.74
CA TYR A 116 15.76 13.78 0.68
C TYR A 116 14.82 14.80 1.33
N PHE A 117 14.15 14.40 2.42
CA PHE A 117 13.34 15.29 3.25
C PHE A 117 14.07 15.55 4.56
N PRO A 118 14.48 16.80 4.85
CA PRO A 118 15.06 17.13 6.14
C PRO A 118 13.96 17.09 7.21
N ASP A 119 14.21 16.36 8.31
CA ASP A 119 13.28 16.23 9.43
C ASP A 119 13.31 17.48 10.34
N THR A 120 13.04 18.65 9.76
CA THR A 120 13.19 19.98 10.39
C THR A 120 11.87 20.70 10.62
N GLU A 121 10.74 20.03 10.41
CA GLU A 121 9.41 20.62 10.59
C GLU A 121 9.13 20.97 12.06
N THR A 122 8.67 22.19 12.29
CA THR A 122 8.30 22.74 13.61
C THR A 122 6.89 23.33 13.63
N THR A 123 6.21 23.42 12.48
CA THR A 123 4.85 23.97 12.37
C THR A 123 3.90 23.03 11.63
N PHE A 124 2.58 23.14 11.89
CA PHE A 124 1.57 22.37 11.16
C PHE A 124 1.63 22.58 9.65
N PRO A 125 1.78 23.82 9.11
CA PRO A 125 1.95 24.02 7.68
C PRO A 125 3.15 23.30 7.07
N GLN A 126 4.27 23.19 7.80
CA GLN A 126 5.44 22.42 7.33
C GLN A 126 5.16 20.92 7.30
N LEU A 127 4.48 20.39 8.32
CA LEU A 127 4.04 19.00 8.35
C LEU A 127 3.04 18.69 7.22
N GLU A 128 2.09 19.58 6.94
CA GLU A 128 1.18 19.46 5.80
C GLU A 128 1.92 19.49 4.46
N ALA A 129 2.89 20.40 4.30
CA ALA A 129 3.69 20.48 3.08
C ALA A 129 4.50 19.19 2.83
N ARG A 130 5.02 18.55 3.89
CA ARG A 130 5.67 17.23 3.80
C ARG A 130 4.72 16.15 3.30
N VAL A 131 3.50 16.14 3.82
CA VAL A 131 2.45 15.20 3.39
C VAL A 131 2.12 15.42 1.92
N ASP A 132 1.94 16.66 1.48
CA ASP A 132 1.68 16.99 0.07
C ASP A 132 2.82 16.53 -0.85
N ALA A 133 4.06 16.83 -0.49
CA ALA A 133 5.23 16.39 -1.26
C ALA A 133 5.32 14.86 -1.36
N THR A 134 4.93 14.15 -0.31
CA THR A 134 4.87 12.68 -0.32
C THR A 134 3.78 12.17 -1.26
N ILE A 135 2.58 12.77 -1.22
CA ILE A 135 1.48 12.43 -2.12
C ILE A 135 1.89 12.65 -3.58
N SER A 136 2.58 13.76 -3.88
CA SER A 136 3.11 14.03 -5.22
C SER A 136 4.03 12.90 -5.70
N ILE A 137 5.03 12.50 -4.91
CA ILE A 137 5.94 11.39 -5.24
C ILE A 137 5.16 10.09 -5.51
N LEU A 138 4.21 9.75 -4.63
CA LEU A 138 3.42 8.52 -4.80
C LEU A 138 2.52 8.55 -6.04
N SER A 139 2.07 9.73 -6.45
CA SER A 139 1.19 9.91 -7.60
C SER A 139 1.92 9.75 -8.94
N GLU A 140 3.25 9.85 -8.93
CA GLU A 140 4.12 9.63 -10.09
C GLU A 140 4.47 8.15 -10.30
N ILE A 141 4.11 7.28 -9.35
CA ILE A 141 4.42 5.84 -9.44
C ILE A 141 3.51 5.16 -10.46
N ASP A 142 4.14 4.66 -11.52
CA ASP A 142 3.49 3.86 -12.56
C ASP A 142 3.08 2.48 -12.01
N PRO A 143 1.80 2.05 -12.09
CA PRO A 143 1.37 0.77 -11.53
C PRO A 143 2.20 -0.46 -11.97
N PRO A 144 2.54 -0.62 -13.27
CA PRO A 144 3.41 -1.69 -13.75
C PRO A 144 4.81 -1.72 -13.13
N SER A 145 5.30 -0.62 -12.53
CA SER A 145 6.61 -0.59 -11.88
C SER A 145 6.71 -1.52 -10.67
N LEU A 146 5.59 -2.02 -10.15
CA LEU A 146 5.54 -2.95 -9.02
C LEU A 146 5.05 -4.36 -9.40
N ASP A 147 4.74 -4.61 -10.68
CA ASP A 147 4.24 -5.90 -11.14
C ASP A 147 5.36 -6.96 -11.12
N GLY A 148 5.07 -8.13 -10.57
CA GLY A 148 6.01 -9.27 -10.54
C GLY A 148 7.19 -9.08 -9.57
N LYS A 149 7.15 -8.08 -8.70
CA LYS A 149 8.24 -7.77 -7.74
C LYS A 149 8.05 -8.43 -6.37
N GLU A 150 7.11 -9.36 -6.22
CA GLU A 150 6.81 -10.05 -4.96
C GLU A 150 8.05 -10.73 -4.35
N ASP A 151 8.90 -11.33 -5.19
CA ASP A 151 10.13 -12.01 -4.77
C ASP A 151 11.40 -11.17 -4.97
N ALA A 152 11.28 -9.92 -5.46
CA ALA A 152 12.43 -9.04 -5.67
C ALA A 152 13.11 -8.73 -4.32
N GLU A 153 14.45 -8.75 -4.31
CA GLU A 153 15.20 -8.42 -3.11
C GLU A 153 15.07 -6.93 -2.77
N VAL A 154 14.72 -6.63 -1.52
CA VAL A 154 14.74 -5.28 -0.96
C VAL A 154 15.71 -5.24 0.21
N LEU A 155 16.67 -4.33 0.12
CA LEU A 155 17.61 -4.04 1.19
C LEU A 155 17.25 -2.73 1.88
N MET A 156 17.03 -2.81 3.19
CA MET A 156 16.82 -1.64 4.04
C MET A 156 18.04 -1.44 4.93
N GLU A 157 18.86 -0.46 4.55
CA GLU A 157 19.99 -0.04 5.35
C GLU A 157 19.54 0.90 6.47
N THR A 158 20.00 0.61 7.68
CA THR A 158 19.78 1.44 8.85
C THR A 158 21.12 1.90 9.39
N LYS A 159 21.22 3.16 9.84
CA LYS A 159 22.49 3.70 10.35
C LYS A 159 23.00 2.97 11.59
N SER A 160 22.11 2.40 12.41
CA SER A 160 22.44 1.84 13.73
C SER A 160 22.21 0.35 13.89
N LEU A 161 21.35 -0.28 13.06
CA LEU A 161 20.96 -1.69 13.22
C LEU A 161 21.45 -2.58 12.07
N GLY A 162 22.23 -2.01 11.13
CA GLY A 162 22.73 -2.71 9.94
C GLY A 162 21.69 -2.80 8.83
N THR A 163 21.84 -3.81 7.98
CA THR A 163 21.02 -4.00 6.78
C THR A 163 20.03 -5.14 6.98
N TYR A 164 18.75 -4.85 6.77
CA TYR A 164 17.67 -5.85 6.74
C TYR A 164 17.36 -6.25 5.31
N ARG A 165 17.11 -7.55 5.11
CA ARG A 165 16.74 -8.13 3.81
C ARG A 165 15.28 -8.55 3.82
N PHE A 166 14.58 -8.21 2.74
CA PHE A 166 13.20 -8.57 2.49
C PHE A 166 13.03 -9.06 1.05
N THR A 167 11.93 -9.76 0.81
CA THR A 167 11.30 -9.82 -0.52
C THR A 167 10.40 -8.60 -0.71
N GLY A 168 10.02 -8.26 -1.95
CA GLY A 168 9.08 -7.17 -2.20
C GLY A 168 7.76 -7.35 -1.46
N TYR A 169 7.24 -8.58 -1.40
CA TYR A 169 6.03 -8.91 -0.64
C TYR A 169 6.20 -8.66 0.87
N SER A 170 7.24 -9.22 1.49
CA SER A 170 7.47 -9.04 2.94
C SER A 170 7.77 -7.58 3.28
N TYR A 171 8.50 -6.86 2.42
CA TYR A 171 8.76 -5.44 2.60
C TYR A 171 7.48 -4.60 2.54
N VAL A 172 6.62 -4.79 1.52
CA VAL A 172 5.41 -3.97 1.36
C VAL A 172 4.34 -4.36 2.38
N ILE A 173 3.97 -5.64 2.42
CA ILE A 173 2.79 -6.12 3.14
C ILE A 173 3.07 -6.33 4.63
N GLN A 174 4.25 -6.83 4.99
CA GLN A 174 4.55 -7.19 6.38
C GLN A 174 5.30 -6.08 7.13
N TYR A 175 5.94 -5.15 6.42
CA TYR A 175 6.68 -4.05 7.03
C TYR A 175 6.08 -2.67 6.69
N ALA A 176 6.11 -2.24 5.42
CA ALA A 176 5.79 -0.86 5.05
C ALA A 176 4.33 -0.48 5.35
N CYS A 177 3.35 -1.30 4.95
CA CYS A 177 1.94 -1.03 5.23
C CYS A 177 1.63 -1.02 6.74
N PRO A 178 2.06 -2.03 7.54
CA PRO A 178 1.89 -1.99 8.99
C PRO A 178 2.59 -0.80 9.65
N ASN A 179 3.83 -0.50 9.26
CA ASN A 179 4.60 0.61 9.83
C ASN A 179 3.97 1.97 9.52
N PHE A 180 3.48 2.15 8.30
CA PHE A 180 2.73 3.34 7.89
C PHE A 180 1.50 3.56 8.78
N HIS A 181 0.67 2.53 8.97
CA HIS A 181 -0.53 2.63 9.82
C HIS A 181 -0.19 2.78 11.30
N PHE A 182 0.90 2.18 11.78
CA PHE A 182 1.38 2.36 13.14
C PHE A 182 1.68 3.83 13.44
N HIS A 183 2.46 4.49 12.58
CA HIS A 183 2.79 5.90 12.77
C HIS A 183 1.59 6.83 12.57
N LEU A 184 0.72 6.53 11.59
CA LEU A 184 -0.50 7.31 11.38
C LEU A 184 -1.47 7.18 12.56
N GLY A 185 -1.65 5.95 13.06
CA GLY A 185 -2.45 5.68 14.26
C GLY A 185 -1.86 6.36 15.49
N SER A 186 -0.54 6.37 15.62
CA SER A 186 0.16 7.08 16.70
C SER A 186 -0.08 8.59 16.65
N ALA A 187 0.04 9.21 15.48
CA ALA A 187 -0.28 10.62 15.29
C ALA A 187 -1.74 10.94 15.63
N TYR A 188 -2.67 10.11 15.17
CA TYR A 188 -4.09 10.20 15.51
C TYR A 188 -4.32 10.13 17.03
N CYS A 189 -3.71 9.15 17.70
CA CYS A 189 -3.86 8.94 19.14
C CYS A 189 -3.25 10.08 19.97
N ILE A 190 -2.08 10.60 19.58
CA ILE A 190 -1.48 11.80 20.20
C ILE A 190 -2.48 12.96 20.15
N LEU A 191 -2.98 13.30 18.96
CA LEU A 191 -3.87 14.44 18.78
C LEU A 191 -5.22 14.23 19.49
N ARG A 192 -5.75 13.01 19.46
CA ARG A 192 -6.98 12.66 20.18
C ARG A 192 -6.81 12.77 21.69
N HIS A 193 -5.67 12.33 22.23
CA HIS A 193 -5.32 12.45 23.64
C HIS A 193 -5.25 13.93 24.07
N LEU A 194 -4.70 14.79 23.22
CA LEU A 194 -4.61 16.24 23.45
C LEU A 194 -5.94 17.00 23.25
N GLY A 195 -7.05 16.29 23.03
CA GLY A 195 -8.38 16.88 22.97
C GLY A 195 -8.83 17.37 21.59
N VAL A 196 -8.05 17.10 20.53
CA VAL A 196 -8.48 17.44 19.16
C VAL A 196 -9.75 16.63 18.82
N PRO A 197 -10.80 17.28 18.27
CA PRO A 197 -12.09 16.64 17.98
C PRO A 197 -12.03 15.76 16.72
N LEU A 198 -11.27 14.67 16.79
CA LEU A 198 -11.14 13.67 15.72
C LEU A 198 -12.16 12.55 15.87
N THR A 199 -12.59 11.98 14.75
CA THR A 199 -13.51 10.86 14.65
C THR A 199 -12.83 9.67 13.96
N ALA A 200 -13.44 8.49 13.96
CA ALA A 200 -12.93 7.36 13.18
C ALA A 200 -12.92 7.65 11.68
N PHE A 201 -13.85 8.48 11.18
CA PHE A 201 -13.90 8.89 9.79
C PHE A 201 -12.76 9.84 9.39
N ASP A 202 -12.22 10.60 10.33
CA ASP A 202 -11.02 11.40 10.06
C ASP A 202 -9.80 10.53 9.77
N TYR A 203 -9.76 9.33 10.35
CA TYR A 203 -8.72 8.35 10.08
C TYR A 203 -9.00 7.54 8.81
N LEU A 204 -10.22 7.03 8.65
CA LEU A 204 -10.56 6.03 7.62
C LEU A 204 -11.00 6.66 6.29
N ASP A 205 -11.80 7.72 6.32
CA ASP A 205 -12.59 8.12 5.15
C ASP A 205 -13.05 9.58 5.20
N THR A 206 -12.10 10.51 5.08
CA THR A 206 -12.42 11.95 5.07
C THR A 206 -13.22 12.37 3.85
N GLN A 207 -13.07 11.65 2.74
CA GLN A 207 -13.75 11.90 1.46
C GLN A 207 -15.17 11.32 1.42
N ARG A 208 -15.55 10.45 2.37
CA ARG A 208 -16.86 9.79 2.45
C ARG A 208 -17.19 8.92 1.23
N ASP A 209 -16.17 8.33 0.62
CA ASP A 209 -16.30 7.50 -0.59
C ASP A 209 -16.20 6.00 -0.31
N LEU A 210 -15.77 5.59 0.90
CA LEU A 210 -15.67 4.19 1.30
C LEU A 210 -16.94 3.69 2.00
N PHE A 211 -17.50 4.49 2.92
CA PHE A 211 -18.68 4.13 3.68
C PHE A 211 -19.96 4.68 3.03
N VAL A 212 -20.38 4.08 1.92
CA VAL A 212 -21.62 4.44 1.22
C VAL A 212 -22.82 3.84 1.95
N LYS A 213 -23.75 4.70 2.39
CA LYS A 213 -25.02 4.24 3.00
C LYS A 213 -25.93 3.67 1.93
N VAL A 214 -26.48 2.48 2.19
CA VAL A 214 -27.58 1.94 1.38
C VAL A 214 -28.86 2.63 1.84
N GLU A 215 -29.55 3.31 0.92
CA GLU A 215 -30.88 3.85 1.21
C GLU A 215 -31.85 2.69 1.45
N ALA A 216 -32.62 2.75 2.54
CA ALA A 216 -33.66 1.76 2.79
C ALA A 216 -34.69 1.85 1.66
N SER A 217 -34.98 0.74 0.97
CA SER A 217 -36.08 0.72 0.03
C SER A 217 -37.37 1.03 0.78
N ALA A 218 -38.15 2.00 0.28
CA ALA A 218 -39.49 2.24 0.77
C ALA A 218 -40.29 0.95 0.55
N SER A 219 -40.42 0.15 1.61
CA SER A 219 -41.37 -0.96 1.66
C SER A 219 -42.73 -0.36 1.33
N SER A 220 -43.28 -0.79 0.19
CA SER A 220 -44.67 -0.56 -0.17
C SER A 220 -45.54 -1.21 0.89
N ALA A 221 -45.88 -0.44 1.92
CA ALA A 221 -47.05 -0.68 2.73
C ALA A 221 -48.28 -0.48 1.85
N SER A 222 -48.55 -1.47 1.00
CA SER A 222 -49.87 -1.75 0.47
C SER A 222 -50.71 -2.19 1.67
N SER A 223 -51.30 -1.23 2.38
CA SER A 223 -52.42 -1.49 3.27
C SER A 223 -53.58 -2.01 2.43
N ALA A 224 -53.71 -3.33 2.40
CA ALA A 224 -54.98 -3.97 2.14
C ALA A 224 -55.89 -3.68 3.34
N SER A 225 -56.83 -2.76 3.16
CA SER A 225 -58.10 -2.69 3.88
C SER A 225 -59.10 -1.91 3.05
#